data_AF-A0A1B0AYH1-F1
#
_entry.id   AF-A0A1B0AYH1-F1
#
_cell.length_a   1.000
_cell.length_b   1.000
_cell.length_c   1.000
_cell.angle_alpha   90.00
_cell.angle_beta   90.00
_cell.angle_gamma   90.00
#
_symmetry.space_group_name_H-M   'P 1'
#
loop_
_entity.id
_entity.type
_entity.pdbx_description
1 polymer ?
#
loop_
_entity_poly.entity_id
_entity_poly.type
_entity_poly.pdbx_seq_one_letter_code
_entity_poly.pdbx_strand_id
1 'polypeptide(L)'
;MHTLIASECPRIDINYGKRKLLQEITIKSFVLCKGPEYAQTLTKLETDLTINMMANALWKDLKFKAYNLNTLGAPPSSGHLHPLLKVRSEFRQIFLEMRPYVKNKENSFTTSKYFE
;
A
#
# COMPACT_ATOMS: atom_id res chain seq x y z
N MET A 1 -30.59 7.26 -20.49
CA MET A 1 -30.86 8.59 -21.06
C MET A 1 -30.14 9.64 -20.21
N HIS A 2 -28.85 9.87 -20.47
CA HIS A 2 -28.12 10.97 -19.82
C HIS A 2 -28.40 12.25 -20.60
N THR A 3 -29.26 13.12 -20.07
CA THR A 3 -29.34 14.52 -20.51
C THR A 3 -28.16 15.27 -19.88
N LEU A 4 -27.08 15.40 -20.64
CA LEU A 4 -26.05 16.39 -20.33
C LEU A 4 -26.66 17.76 -20.60
N ILE A 5 -26.95 18.51 -19.53
CA ILE A 5 -27.18 19.96 -19.65
C ILE A 5 -25.80 20.55 -19.95
N ALA A 6 -25.45 20.59 -21.23
CA ALA A 6 -24.31 21.37 -21.70
C ALA A 6 -24.73 22.84 -21.65
N SER A 7 -24.42 23.52 -20.54
CA SER A 7 -24.34 24.97 -20.57
C SER A 7 -23.21 25.33 -21.54
N GLU A 8 -23.54 26.03 -22.63
CA GLU A 8 -22.55 26.51 -23.60
C GLU A 8 -21.53 27.40 -22.89
N CYS A 9 -20.31 26.89 -22.71
CA CYS A 9 -19.20 27.69 -22.23
C CYS A 9 -18.62 28.49 -23.41
N PRO A 10 -18.40 29.81 -23.26
CA PRO A 10 -17.75 30.60 -24.30
C PRO A 10 -16.34 30.06 -24.56
N ARG A 11 -15.86 30.22 -25.80
CA ARG A 11 -14.55 29.71 -26.25
C ARG A 11 -13.44 30.50 -25.54
N ILE A 12 -12.90 29.96 -24.46
CA ILE A 12 -11.90 30.62 -23.62
C ILE A 12 -10.51 30.46 -24.26
N ASP A 13 -9.81 31.57 -24.50
CA ASP A 13 -8.45 31.58 -25.02
C ASP A 13 -7.44 31.06 -23.97
N ILE A 14 -6.71 30.00 -24.34
CA ILE A 14 -5.75 29.26 -23.48
C ILE A 14 -4.64 30.17 -22.89
N ASN A 15 -4.35 31.31 -23.51
CA ASN A 15 -3.33 32.26 -23.06
C ASN A 15 -3.64 32.90 -21.70
N TYR A 16 -4.92 33.09 -21.34
CA TYR A 16 -5.31 33.72 -20.09
C TYR A 16 -5.11 32.80 -18.87
N GLY A 17 -5.27 31.48 -19.04
CA GLY A 17 -4.97 30.48 -18.00
C GLY A 17 -3.48 30.37 -17.68
N LYS A 18 -2.61 30.44 -18.71
CA LYS A 18 -1.14 30.43 -18.55
C LYS A 18 -0.63 31.63 -17.73
N ARG A 19 -1.33 32.77 -17.80
CA ARG A 19 -1.00 33.99 -17.06
C ARG A 19 -1.69 34.08 -15.69
N LYS A 20 -2.39 33.03 -15.24
CA LYS A 20 -3.17 32.98 -13.98
C LYS A 20 -4.25 34.08 -13.86
N LEU A 21 -4.76 34.58 -14.99
CA LEU A 21 -5.81 35.61 -15.02
C LEU A 21 -7.22 35.01 -14.91
N LEU A 22 -7.35 33.72 -15.24
CA LEU A 22 -8.59 32.97 -15.19
C LEU A 22 -8.30 31.54 -14.71
N GLN A 23 -9.17 31.00 -13.86
CA GLN A 23 -9.11 29.61 -13.40
C GLN A 23 -10.42 28.90 -13.75
N GLU A 24 -10.32 27.82 -14.52
CA GLU A 24 -11.46 26.96 -14.82
C GLU A 24 -11.74 26.05 -13.62
N ILE A 25 -12.98 26.07 -13.13
CA ILE A 25 -13.44 25.21 -12.04
C ILE A 25 -14.39 24.18 -12.64
N THR A 26 -13.95 22.93 -12.71
CA THR A 26 -14.78 21.83 -13.19
C THR A 26 -15.64 21.28 -12.05
N ILE A 27 -16.96 21.57 -12.09
CA ILE A 27 -17.92 21.02 -11.12
C ILE A 27 -18.42 19.67 -11.66
N LYS A 28 -18.01 18.59 -11.01
CA LYS A 28 -18.49 17.23 -11.34
C LYS A 28 -19.77 16.93 -10.56
N SER A 29 -20.91 17.00 -11.23
CA SER A 29 -22.19 16.56 -10.67
C SER A 29 -22.54 15.16 -11.18
N PHE A 30 -23.03 14.30 -10.29
CA PHE A 30 -23.49 12.95 -10.63
C PHE A 30 -24.98 12.84 -10.30
N VAL A 31 -25.77 12.36 -11.26
CA VAL A 31 -27.16 11.98 -11.04
C VAL A 31 -27.19 10.47 -10.83
N LEU A 32 -27.52 10.04 -9.62
CA LEU A 32 -27.58 8.62 -9.28
C LEU A 32 -28.97 8.07 -9.57
N CYS A 33 -29.04 7.01 -10.37
CA CYS A 33 -30.25 6.22 -10.58
C CYS A 33 -30.08 4.84 -9.94
N LYS A 34 -31.19 4.23 -9.49
CA LYS A 34 -31.18 2.86 -8.99
C LYS A 34 -30.78 1.92 -10.13
N GLY A 35 -29.66 1.22 -9.96
CA GLY A 35 -29.19 0.22 -10.92
C GLY A 35 -29.91 -1.13 -10.78
N PRO A 36 -29.64 -2.08 -11.69
CA PRO A 36 -30.25 -3.41 -11.66
C PRO A 36 -29.88 -4.24 -10.42
N GLU A 37 -28.73 -3.95 -9.77
CA GLU A 37 -28.32 -4.58 -8.51
C GLU A 37 -28.60 -3.70 -7.28
N TYR A 38 -29.55 -2.76 -7.36
CA TYR A 38 -29.93 -1.93 -6.22
C TYR A 38 -30.69 -2.77 -5.17
N ALA A 39 -30.05 -3.00 -4.03
CA ALA A 39 -30.65 -3.66 -2.87
C ALA A 39 -30.77 -2.68 -1.68
N GLN A 40 -31.89 -2.73 -0.97
CA GLN A 40 -32.12 -1.93 0.24
C GLN A 40 -31.46 -2.54 1.49
N THR A 41 -31.06 -3.81 1.41
CA THR A 41 -30.37 -4.54 2.48
C THR A 41 -28.94 -4.85 2.04
N LEU A 42 -27.98 -4.62 2.95
CA LEU A 42 -26.59 -4.99 2.75
C LEU A 42 -26.46 -6.52 2.82
N THR A 43 -26.35 -7.17 1.67
CA THR A 43 -25.97 -8.59 1.61
C THR A 43 -24.49 -8.72 1.96
N LYS A 44 -24.18 -9.59 2.92
CA LYS A 44 -22.78 -9.92 3.24
C LYS A 44 -22.25 -10.79 2.11
N LEU A 45 -21.51 -10.16 1.19
CA LEU A 45 -20.72 -10.88 0.20
C LEU A 45 -19.58 -11.59 0.92
N GLU A 46 -19.36 -12.87 0.61
CA GLU A 46 -18.26 -13.62 1.17
C GLU A 46 -16.92 -13.13 0.61
N THR A 47 -15.90 -13.11 1.47
CA THR A 47 -14.55 -12.63 1.13
C THR A 47 -13.64 -13.77 0.69
N ASP A 48 -13.79 -14.94 1.30
CA ASP A 48 -12.88 -16.06 1.15
C ASP A 48 -13.64 -17.36 0.86
N LEU A 49 -13.06 -18.19 0.01
CA LEU A 49 -13.57 -19.52 -0.30
C LEU A 49 -13.28 -20.47 0.85
N THR A 50 -14.33 -20.98 1.51
CA THR A 50 -14.18 -21.99 2.57
C THR A 50 -14.29 -23.42 2.03
N ILE A 51 -13.67 -24.37 2.72
CA ILE A 51 -13.69 -25.80 2.34
C ILE A 51 -15.13 -26.34 2.31
N ASN A 52 -15.99 -25.90 3.22
CA ASN A 52 -17.41 -26.27 3.26
C ASN A 52 -18.18 -25.79 2.02
N MET A 53 -17.85 -24.60 1.48
CA MET A 53 -18.47 -24.10 0.24
C MET A 53 -18.04 -24.92 -0.98
N MET A 54 -16.78 -25.38 -1.01
CA MET A 54 -16.30 -26.27 -2.06
C MET A 54 -16.99 -27.63 -2.02
N ALA A 55 -17.11 -28.22 -0.84
CA ALA A 55 -17.76 -29.52 -0.64
C ALA A 55 -19.25 -29.49 -1.04
N ASN A 56 -19.95 -28.39 -0.76
CA ASN A 56 -21.38 -28.23 -1.04
C ASN A 56 -21.66 -27.60 -2.42
N ALA A 57 -20.64 -27.34 -3.25
CA ALA A 57 -20.76 -26.63 -4.54
C ALA A 57 -21.40 -25.22 -4.51
N LEU A 58 -21.56 -24.64 -3.31
CA LEU A 58 -22.20 -23.32 -3.09
C LEU A 58 -21.37 -22.15 -3.65
N TRP A 59 -20.09 -22.38 -3.93
CA TRP A 59 -19.18 -21.38 -4.52
C TRP A 59 -19.61 -20.88 -5.91
N LYS A 60 -20.52 -21.57 -6.60
CA LYS A 60 -21.02 -21.17 -7.93
C LYS A 60 -22.12 -20.11 -7.86
N ASP A 61 -22.96 -20.18 -6.84
CA ASP A 61 -24.17 -19.36 -6.73
C ASP A 61 -23.95 -18.11 -5.87
N LEU A 62 -22.91 -18.12 -5.02
CA LEU A 62 -22.57 -17.02 -4.12
C LEU A 62 -21.76 -15.93 -4.83
N LYS A 63 -22.13 -14.67 -4.59
CA LYS A 63 -21.41 -13.50 -5.09
C LYS A 63 -20.29 -13.12 -4.12
N PHE A 64 -19.06 -13.12 -4.62
CA PHE A 64 -17.89 -12.72 -3.86
C PHE A 64 -17.64 -11.22 -3.92
N LYS A 65 -17.09 -10.68 -2.84
CA LYS A 65 -16.57 -9.31 -2.85
C LYS A 65 -15.35 -9.24 -3.76
N ALA A 66 -15.31 -8.24 -4.64
CA ALA A 66 -14.14 -8.01 -5.49
C ALA A 66 -12.88 -7.80 -4.62
N TYR A 67 -11.86 -8.61 -4.85
CA TYR A 67 -10.62 -8.56 -4.09
C TYR A 67 -9.80 -7.32 -4.49
N ASN A 68 -9.29 -6.59 -3.50
CA ASN A 68 -8.49 -5.39 -3.74
C ASN A 68 -7.03 -5.79 -4.00
N LEU A 69 -6.66 -5.97 -5.27
CA LEU A 69 -5.28 -6.33 -5.66
C LEU A 69 -4.26 -5.21 -5.42
N ASN A 70 -4.71 -3.98 -5.17
CA ASN A 70 -3.83 -2.84 -4.94
C ASN A 70 -3.40 -2.71 -3.46
N THR A 71 -3.81 -3.65 -2.59
CA THR A 71 -3.39 -3.64 -1.17
C THR A 71 -2.16 -4.50 -0.95
N LEU A 72 -1.25 -4.01 -0.12
CA LEU A 72 -0.19 -4.84 0.45
C LEU A 72 -0.81 -5.89 1.36
N GLY A 73 -0.53 -7.17 1.09
CA GLY A 73 -1.03 -8.29 1.89
C GLY A 73 -0.48 -8.29 3.31
N ALA A 74 -1.02 -9.17 4.15
CA ALA A 74 -0.52 -9.36 5.50
C ALA A 74 0.93 -9.91 5.46
N PRO A 75 1.91 -9.23 6.08
CA PRO A 75 3.27 -9.75 6.13
C PRO A 75 3.30 -11.01 6.99
N PRO A 76 4.06 -12.07 6.57
CA PRO A 76 4.25 -13.24 7.40
C PRO A 76 4.99 -12.86 8.69
N SER A 77 4.69 -13.54 9.79
CA SER A 77 5.43 -13.37 11.03
C SER A 77 6.84 -13.94 10.86
N SER A 78 7.85 -13.06 10.87
CA SER A 78 9.27 -13.43 10.84
C SER A 78 10.00 -12.91 12.08
N GLY A 79 11.04 -13.62 12.51
CA GLY A 79 11.97 -13.10 13.52
C GLY A 79 12.76 -11.90 12.96
N HIS A 80 13.03 -10.90 13.81
CA HIS A 80 13.76 -9.70 13.42
C HIS A 80 15.12 -9.63 14.14
N LEU A 81 16.20 -9.44 13.38
CA LEU A 81 17.51 -9.14 13.94
C LEU A 81 17.65 -7.63 14.13
N HIS A 82 18.18 -7.20 15.27
CA HIS A 82 18.43 -5.79 15.54
C HIS A 82 19.35 -5.18 14.45
N PRO A 83 19.01 -4.04 13.83
CA PRO A 83 19.76 -3.47 12.71
C PRO A 83 21.26 -3.28 13.01
N LEU A 84 21.60 -2.82 14.21
CA LEU A 84 23.00 -2.66 14.65
C LEU A 84 23.75 -4.01 14.69
N LEU A 85 23.09 -5.09 15.10
CA LEU A 85 23.72 -6.41 15.16
C LEU A 85 23.91 -7.00 13.76
N LYS A 86 23.00 -6.69 12.83
CA LYS A 86 23.15 -7.02 11.41
C LYS A 86 24.39 -6.33 10.83
N VAL A 87 24.47 -5.01 10.98
CA VAL A 87 25.62 -4.20 10.52
C VAL A 87 26.93 -4.68 11.17
N ARG A 88 26.93 -4.96 12.48
CA ARG A 88 28.10 -5.53 13.19
C ARG A 88 28.56 -6.86 12.58
N SER A 89 27.63 -7.68 12.13
CA SER A 89 27.93 -8.97 11.52
C SER A 89 28.53 -8.80 10.12
N GLU A 90 27.98 -7.89 9.31
CA GLU A 90 28.53 -7.55 7.99
C GLU A 90 29.96 -6.98 8.09
N PHE A 91 30.21 -6.03 9.00
CA PHE A 91 31.57 -5.49 9.22
C PHE A 91 32.54 -6.58 9.65
N ARG A 92 32.12 -7.48 10.55
CA ARG A 92 32.96 -8.62 10.93
C ARG A 92 33.30 -9.49 9.72
N GLN A 93 32.34 -9.75 8.85
CA GLN A 93 32.55 -10.55 7.65
C GLN A 93 33.59 -9.92 6.72
N ILE A 94 33.45 -8.60 6.45
CA ILE A 94 34.40 -7.83 5.64
C ILE A 94 35.84 -7.93 6.20
N PHE A 95 36.02 -7.76 7.51
CA PHE A 95 37.35 -7.85 8.13
C PHE A 95 37.95 -9.26 8.12
N LEU A 96 37.11 -10.31 8.13
CA LEU A 96 37.56 -11.69 8.01
C LEU A 96 38.03 -12.01 6.58
N GLU A 97 37.31 -11.52 5.57
CA GLU A 97 37.62 -11.74 4.15
C GLU A 97 38.88 -10.99 3.71
N MET A 98 39.10 -9.77 4.20
CA MET A 98 40.27 -8.94 3.83
C MET A 98 41.59 -9.39 4.46
N ARG A 99 41.59 -10.43 5.32
CA ARG A 99 42.75 -11.13 5.88
C ARG A 99 43.94 -10.21 6.31
N PRO A 100 43.77 -9.44 7.40
CA PRO A 100 44.72 -9.54 8.52
C PRO A 100 44.10 -9.28 9.91
N TYR A 101 42.77 -9.26 10.04
CA TYR A 101 42.13 -8.87 11.30
C TYR A 101 41.75 -10.08 12.16
N VAL A 102 42.58 -10.39 13.17
CA VAL A 102 42.22 -11.29 14.26
C VAL A 102 41.42 -10.47 15.26
N LYS A 103 40.13 -10.83 15.46
CA LYS A 103 39.26 -10.16 16.43
C LYS A 103 39.86 -10.30 17.84
N ASN A 104 40.43 -9.21 18.36
CA ASN A 104 40.86 -9.14 19.76
C ASN A 104 39.64 -9.24 20.68
N LYS A 105 39.77 -10.00 21.77
CA LYS A 105 38.69 -10.17 22.76
C LYS A 105 38.68 -8.94 23.65
N GLU A 106 37.83 -7.97 23.34
CA GLU A 106 37.58 -6.80 24.21
C GLU A 106 36.38 -7.12 25.12
N ASN A 107 36.66 -7.53 26.35
CA ASN A 107 35.66 -7.89 27.36
C ASN A 107 35.70 -6.98 28.59
N SER A 108 35.98 -5.69 28.40
CA SER A 108 35.97 -4.69 29.46
C SER A 108 34.89 -3.63 29.19
N PHE A 109 33.91 -3.51 30.09
CA PHE A 109 32.91 -2.43 30.06
C PHE A 109 33.45 -1.11 30.62
N THR A 110 34.61 -1.15 31.29
CA THR A 110 35.29 0.01 31.87
C THR A 110 36.61 0.25 31.15
N THR A 111 36.77 1.42 30.55
CA THR A 111 38.09 1.93 30.18
C THR A 111 38.71 2.57 31.41
N SER A 112 39.96 2.22 31.73
CA SER A 112 40.70 2.90 32.79
C SER A 112 40.90 4.35 32.37
N LYS A 113 40.90 5.29 33.34
CA LYS A 113 41.20 6.72 33.09
C LYS A 113 42.63 6.98 32.59
N TYR A 114 43.44 5.93 32.41
CA TYR A 114 44.85 5.99 32.06
C TYR A 114 45.13 5.61 30.59
N PHE A 115 44.09 5.35 29.80
CA PHE A 115 44.18 5.31 28.35
C PHE A 115 43.64 6.63 27.79
N GLU A 116 44.47 7.68 27.85
CA GLU A 116 44.32 8.95 27.13
C GLU A 116 45.62 9.22 26.37
#